data_AF-A0A7C9MP36-F1
#
_entry.id   AF-A0A7C9MP36-F1
#
_cell.length_a   1.000
_cell.length_b   1.000
_cell.length_c   1.000
_cell.angle_alpha   90.00
_cell.angle_beta   90.00
_cell.angle_gamma   90.00
#
_symmetry.space_group_name_H-M   'P 1'
#
loop_
_entity.id
_entity.type
_entity.pdbx_description
1 polymer ?
#
loop_
_entity_poly.entity_id
_entity_poly.type
_entity_poly.pdbx_seq_one_letter_code
_entity_poly.pdbx_strand_id
1 'polypeptide(L)'
;MATVGLHLLTLGLVDNDGNIIADADKGLSASGIYQVTSAQLGTKSAEITNLGKAGALIYGNDGAVDQLKSVATPSVALDFNNLPFDITQKLLGRVSDGKGGYVPGAVPNVALMINTRTIGYAHNIYWGFAKGNVIQTGAKIDTNTQDEVRQDDPLTYQSFSVDKWDGQAVKVYYDGDTGFDNSAMLADIFGGYTAPANGSSTTPAPAGH
;
A
#
# COMPACT_ATOMS: atom_id res chain seq x y z
N MET A 1 -20.78 3.38 -7.00
CA MET A 1 -20.55 4.19 -5.79
C MET A 1 -19.45 5.18 -6.11
N ALA A 2 -19.71 6.47 -5.91
CA ALA A 2 -18.67 7.50 -6.04
C ALA A 2 -17.95 7.68 -4.70
N THR A 3 -16.65 7.92 -4.75
CA THR A 3 -15.79 8.09 -3.57
C THR A 3 -15.19 9.50 -3.54
N VAL A 4 -14.72 9.91 -2.36
CA VAL A 4 -14.10 11.21 -2.11
C VAL A 4 -12.67 10.99 -1.63
N GLY A 5 -11.74 11.24 -2.55
CA GLY A 5 -10.32 11.43 -2.28
C GLY A 5 -9.57 10.24 -1.67
N LEU A 6 -8.25 10.37 -1.66
CA LEU A 6 -7.37 9.51 -0.87
C LEU A 6 -7.42 9.97 0.60
N HIS A 7 -7.75 9.07 1.51
CA HIS A 7 -7.78 9.37 2.95
C HIS A 7 -6.48 8.97 3.64
N LEU A 8 -5.99 7.76 3.39
CA LEU A 8 -4.78 7.22 4.01
C LEU A 8 -4.20 6.12 3.13
N LEU A 9 -2.87 6.06 3.07
CA LEU A 9 -2.13 4.96 2.47
C LEU A 9 -1.28 4.27 3.53
N THR A 10 -1.36 2.94 3.61
CA THR A 10 -0.58 2.13 4.54
C THR A 10 0.21 1.07 3.77
N LEU A 11 1.48 0.90 4.11
CA LEU A 11 2.42 -0.04 3.51
C LEU A 11 2.93 -1.03 4.56
N GLY A 12 3.37 -2.20 4.13
CA GLY A 12 4.06 -3.16 4.99
C GLY A 12 4.94 -4.08 4.16
N LEU A 13 6.09 -4.50 4.71
CA LEU A 13 6.88 -5.56 4.10
C LEU A 13 6.36 -6.91 4.58
N VAL A 14 6.19 -7.86 3.66
CA VAL A 14 5.79 -9.23 3.99
C VAL A 14 6.90 -10.21 3.60
N ASP A 15 7.04 -11.27 4.38
CA ASP A 15 8.00 -12.33 4.11
C ASP A 15 7.52 -13.24 2.94
N ASN A 16 8.28 -14.30 2.67
CA ASN A 16 7.95 -15.24 1.61
C ASN A 16 6.73 -16.11 1.93
N ASP A 17 6.42 -16.28 3.22
CA ASP A 17 5.25 -17.01 3.72
C ASP A 17 4.00 -16.11 3.75
N GLY A 18 4.16 -14.82 3.46
CA GLY A 18 3.08 -13.84 3.39
C GLY A 18 2.74 -13.20 4.74
N ASN A 19 3.61 -13.31 5.75
CA ASN A 19 3.44 -12.68 7.05
C ASN A 19 4.10 -11.30 7.09
N ILE A 20 3.53 -10.37 7.87
CA ILE A 20 4.12 -9.04 8.06
C ILE A 20 5.46 -9.12 8.80
N ILE A 21 6.45 -8.36 8.33
CA ILE A 21 7.74 -8.21 8.98
C ILE A 21 7.63 -7.09 10.02
N ALA A 22 7.22 -7.44 11.24
CA ALA A 22 7.12 -6.52 12.39
C ALA A 22 8.47 -6.38 13.11
N ASP A 23 9.35 -5.54 12.55
CA ASP A 23 10.71 -5.30 13.04
C ASP A 23 11.13 -3.88 12.62
N ALA A 24 11.69 -3.08 13.53
CA ALA A 24 12.04 -1.69 13.23
C ALA A 24 13.17 -1.57 12.18
N ASP A 25 14.10 -2.53 12.19
CA ASP A 25 15.28 -2.51 11.34
C ASP A 25 15.00 -3.21 10.00
N LYS A 26 14.35 -4.39 10.05
CA LYS A 26 14.07 -5.23 8.88
C LYS A 26 12.74 -4.92 8.21
N GLY A 27 11.75 -4.49 8.98
CA GLY A 27 10.43 -4.07 8.51
C GLY A 27 10.36 -2.57 8.24
N LEU A 28 9.15 -2.06 8.01
CA LEU A 28 8.93 -0.61 7.87
C LEU A 28 8.72 0.09 9.21
N SER A 29 8.34 -0.65 10.25
CA SER A 29 8.23 -0.17 11.62
C SER A 29 8.27 -1.34 12.61
N ALA A 30 8.38 -1.06 13.90
CA ALA A 30 8.27 -2.08 14.95
C ALA A 30 6.94 -2.86 14.92
N SER A 31 5.87 -2.23 14.40
CA SER A 31 4.57 -2.89 14.20
C SER A 31 4.42 -3.53 12.82
N GLY A 32 5.40 -3.36 11.94
CA GLY A 32 5.44 -3.87 10.57
C GLY A 32 4.77 -2.99 9.53
N ILE A 33 3.73 -2.24 9.91
CA ILE A 33 3.04 -1.31 9.00
C ILE A 33 3.62 0.11 9.07
N TYR A 34 3.51 0.84 7.97
CA TYR A 34 3.90 2.23 7.84
C TYR A 34 2.75 3.03 7.22
N GLN A 35 2.22 3.97 7.98
CA GLN A 35 1.15 4.87 7.54
C GLN A 35 1.76 6.16 7.01
N VAL A 36 1.41 6.55 5.79
CA VAL A 36 1.86 7.83 5.23
C VAL A 36 0.95 8.93 5.75
N THR A 37 1.45 9.67 6.75
CA THR A 37 0.69 10.70 7.45
C THR A 37 1.11 12.11 7.01
N SER A 38 0.53 13.14 7.61
CA SER A 38 0.91 14.54 7.38
C SER A 38 2.38 14.83 7.72
N ALA A 39 3.02 14.02 8.57
CA ALA A 39 4.45 14.14 8.85
C ALA A 39 5.33 13.92 7.60
N GLN A 40 4.82 13.17 6.62
CA GLN A 40 5.45 12.91 5.32
C GLN A 40 4.86 13.77 4.21
N LEU A 41 4.15 14.85 4.57
CA LEU A 41 3.33 15.67 3.67
C LEU A 41 2.21 14.87 2.93
N GLY A 42 1.96 13.62 3.34
CA GLY A 42 0.91 12.76 2.81
C GLY A 42 1.19 12.18 1.42
N THR A 43 0.26 11.34 0.97
CA THR A 43 0.20 10.84 -0.40
C THR A 43 -0.67 11.76 -1.24
N LYS A 44 -0.17 12.16 -2.39
CA LYS A 44 -0.83 13.08 -3.32
C LYS A 44 -1.84 12.38 -4.21
N SER A 45 -1.50 11.20 -4.73
CA SER A 45 -2.42 10.39 -5.54
C SER A 45 -2.12 8.89 -5.44
N ALA A 46 -3.15 8.10 -5.70
CA ALA A 46 -3.04 6.66 -5.91
C ALA A 46 -4.03 6.25 -7.01
N GLU A 47 -3.52 5.92 -8.20
CA GLU A 47 -4.33 5.55 -9.36
C GLU A 47 -4.23 4.05 -9.60
N ILE A 48 -5.34 3.33 -9.38
CA ILE A 48 -5.42 1.88 -9.57
C ILE A 48 -5.90 1.59 -11.00
N THR A 49 -5.07 0.91 -11.77
CA THR A 49 -5.39 0.45 -13.13
C THR A 49 -5.44 -1.08 -13.18
N ASN A 50 -6.00 -1.65 -14.25
CA ASN A 50 -6.11 -3.10 -14.44
C ASN A 50 -6.88 -3.83 -13.32
N LEU A 51 -7.90 -3.19 -12.74
CA LEU A 51 -8.79 -3.80 -11.72
C LEU A 51 -9.65 -4.94 -12.26
N GLY A 52 -9.90 -4.95 -13.58
CA GLY A 52 -10.64 -5.99 -14.26
C GLY A 52 -9.92 -6.40 -15.54
N LYS A 53 -10.06 -7.66 -15.91
CA LYS A 53 -9.62 -8.19 -17.19
C LYS A 53 -10.77 -8.98 -17.78
N ALA A 54 -11.13 -8.68 -19.02
CA ALA A 54 -12.16 -9.44 -19.73
C ALA A 54 -11.69 -10.90 -19.85
N GLY A 55 -12.58 -11.81 -19.48
CA GLY A 55 -12.39 -13.23 -19.69
C GLY A 55 -12.33 -13.63 -21.16
N ALA A 56 -11.70 -14.75 -21.46
CA ALA A 56 -11.82 -15.34 -22.78
C ALA A 56 -13.26 -15.82 -23.00
N LEU A 57 -13.85 -15.42 -24.12
CA LEU A 57 -15.19 -15.84 -24.51
C LEU A 57 -15.19 -17.30 -24.94
N ILE A 58 -16.18 -18.05 -24.48
CA ILE A 58 -16.51 -19.39 -24.97
C ILE A 58 -17.59 -19.21 -26.02
N TYR A 59 -17.37 -19.77 -27.21
CA TYR A 59 -18.30 -19.67 -28.32
C TYR A 59 -19.04 -20.98 -28.54
N GLY A 60 -20.34 -20.89 -28.83
CA GLY A 60 -21.22 -22.01 -29.17
C GLY A 60 -22.40 -21.48 -29.99
N ASN A 61 -22.90 -22.27 -30.94
CA ASN A 61 -23.98 -21.88 -31.87
C ASN A 61 -23.75 -20.49 -32.51
N ASP A 62 -22.54 -20.27 -33.03
CA ASP A 62 -22.12 -19.01 -33.70
C ASP A 62 -22.23 -17.73 -32.84
N GLY A 63 -22.30 -17.87 -31.50
CA GLY A 63 -22.33 -16.76 -30.56
C GLY A 63 -21.45 -16.99 -29.32
N ALA A 64 -21.13 -15.92 -28.59
CA ALA A 64 -20.52 -16.04 -27.27
C ALA A 64 -21.57 -16.55 -26.29
N VAL A 65 -21.33 -17.72 -25.70
CA VAL A 65 -22.26 -18.41 -24.79
C VAL A 65 -21.84 -18.32 -23.33
N ASP A 66 -20.56 -18.05 -23.06
CA ASP A 66 -20.01 -17.91 -21.70
C ASP A 66 -18.67 -17.13 -21.73
N GLN A 67 -18.14 -16.77 -20.56
CA GLN A 67 -16.86 -16.08 -20.41
C GLN A 67 -16.05 -16.66 -19.23
N LEU A 68 -14.81 -17.05 -19.47
CA LEU A 68 -13.91 -17.53 -18.42
C LEU A 68 -13.60 -16.41 -17.41
N LYS A 69 -13.61 -16.69 -16.11
CA LYS A 69 -13.15 -15.73 -15.10
C LYS A 69 -11.66 -15.42 -15.31
N SER A 70 -11.32 -14.17 -15.62
CA SER A 70 -9.93 -13.73 -15.71
C SER A 70 -9.41 -13.24 -14.36
N VAL A 71 -8.15 -13.53 -14.06
CA VAL A 71 -7.45 -12.96 -12.90
C VAL A 71 -6.81 -11.65 -13.34
N ALA A 72 -7.20 -10.56 -12.68
CA ALA A 72 -6.63 -9.25 -12.92
C ALA A 72 -5.32 -9.08 -12.12
N THR A 73 -4.35 -8.36 -12.69
CA THR A 73 -3.09 -7.98 -12.02
C THR A 73 -3.00 -6.46 -11.91
N PRO A 74 -3.74 -5.84 -10.98
CA PRO A 74 -3.74 -4.39 -10.79
C PRO A 74 -2.35 -3.78 -10.66
N SER A 75 -2.22 -2.57 -11.17
CA SER A 75 -1.05 -1.70 -10.96
C SER A 75 -1.53 -0.40 -10.33
N VAL A 76 -0.77 0.12 -9.37
CA VAL A 76 -1.08 1.39 -8.70
C VAL A 76 0.05 2.37 -8.96
N ALA A 77 -0.26 3.50 -9.60
CA ALA A 77 0.64 4.64 -9.65
C ALA A 77 0.49 5.44 -8.36
N LEU A 78 1.57 5.55 -7.58
CA LEU A 78 1.64 6.20 -6.28
C LEU A 78 2.49 7.46 -6.39
N ASP A 79 1.99 8.55 -5.81
CA ASP A 79 2.69 9.83 -5.77
C ASP A 79 2.76 10.31 -4.31
N PHE A 80 3.96 10.34 -3.72
CA PHE A 80 4.19 10.78 -2.34
C PHE A 80 4.88 12.12 -2.31
N ASN A 81 4.50 13.00 -1.36
CA ASN A 81 5.09 14.33 -1.28
C ASN A 81 6.50 14.32 -0.64
N ASN A 82 6.75 13.43 0.32
CA ASN A 82 8.05 13.32 1.00
C ASN A 82 8.16 11.99 1.78
N LEU A 83 8.31 10.88 1.06
CA LEU A 83 8.50 9.58 1.71
C LEU A 83 9.92 9.52 2.31
N PRO A 84 10.11 9.07 3.58
CA PRO A 84 11.44 9.00 4.16
C PRO A 84 12.36 8.12 3.33
N PHE A 85 13.60 8.58 3.15
CA PHE A 85 14.56 7.95 2.26
C PHE A 85 14.79 6.47 2.56
N ASP A 86 14.88 6.12 3.84
CA ASP A 86 15.07 4.75 4.33
C ASP A 86 13.88 3.84 3.99
N ILE A 87 12.65 4.34 4.18
CA ILE A 87 11.42 3.65 3.79
C ILE A 87 11.39 3.42 2.28
N THR A 88 11.71 4.45 1.48
CA THR A 88 11.80 4.33 0.02
C THR A 88 12.82 3.28 -0.39
N GLN A 89 14.00 3.24 0.24
CA GLN A 89 15.02 2.23 -0.09
C GLN A 89 14.57 0.81 0.28
N LYS A 90 13.93 0.64 1.44
CA LYS A 90 13.37 -0.64 1.89
C LYS A 90 12.31 -1.17 0.94
N LEU A 91 11.38 -0.32 0.49
CA LEU A 91 10.33 -0.69 -0.49
C LEU A 91 10.91 -1.10 -1.85
N LEU A 92 12.00 -0.46 -2.27
CA LEU A 92 12.71 -0.77 -3.52
C LEU A 92 13.67 -1.97 -3.40
N GLY A 93 13.80 -2.58 -2.21
CA GLY A 93 14.70 -3.70 -1.99
C GLY A 93 16.18 -3.34 -2.04
N ARG A 94 16.53 -2.07 -1.79
CA ARG A 94 17.92 -1.63 -1.80
C ARG A 94 18.57 -1.86 -0.43
N VAL A 95 19.78 -2.38 -0.44
CA VAL A 95 20.54 -2.75 0.75
C VAL A 95 21.64 -1.71 1.00
N SER A 96 21.75 -1.24 2.24
CA SER A 96 22.80 -0.30 2.63
C SER A 96 24.17 -0.96 2.68
N ASP A 97 25.21 -0.25 2.25
CA ASP A 97 26.61 -0.64 2.42
C ASP A 97 27.21 -0.26 3.79
N GLY A 98 26.40 0.35 4.67
CA GLY A 98 26.82 0.86 5.98
C GLY A 98 27.62 2.17 5.95
N LYS A 99 27.84 2.74 4.76
CA LYS A 99 28.59 3.99 4.52
C LYS A 99 27.71 5.09 3.90
N GLY A 100 26.40 4.86 3.84
CA GLY A 100 25.43 5.77 3.23
C GLY A 100 25.10 5.44 1.76
N GLY A 101 25.75 4.43 1.17
CA GLY A 101 25.40 3.90 -0.14
C GLY A 101 24.30 2.84 -0.05
N TYR A 102 23.52 2.72 -1.12
CA TYR A 102 22.46 1.71 -1.25
C TYR A 102 22.56 1.07 -2.64
N VAL A 103 22.51 -0.26 -2.71
CA VAL A 103 22.55 -1.02 -3.97
C VAL A 103 21.33 -1.95 -4.08
N PRO A 104 20.87 -2.29 -5.30
CA PRO A 104 19.78 -3.24 -5.46
C PRO A 104 20.10 -4.59 -4.79
N GLY A 105 19.15 -5.08 -3.98
CA GLY A 105 19.17 -6.41 -3.39
C GLY A 105 18.01 -7.25 -3.88
N ALA A 106 17.51 -8.14 -3.01
CA ALA A 106 16.31 -8.93 -3.30
C ALA A 106 15.08 -8.02 -3.36
N VAL A 107 14.22 -8.25 -4.37
CA VAL A 107 12.95 -7.52 -4.50
C VAL A 107 12.01 -7.96 -3.38
N PRO A 108 11.58 -7.05 -2.49
CA PRO A 108 10.73 -7.40 -1.37
C PRO A 108 9.28 -7.60 -1.83
N ASN A 109 8.54 -8.37 -1.04
CA ASN A 109 7.09 -8.38 -1.13
C ASN A 109 6.54 -7.25 -0.25
N VAL A 110 5.66 -6.44 -0.83
CA VAL A 110 5.01 -5.31 -0.18
C VAL A 110 3.50 -5.55 -0.15
N ALA A 111 2.89 -5.33 1.01
CA ALA A 111 1.46 -5.20 1.16
C ALA A 111 1.08 -3.70 1.16
N LEU A 112 -0.05 -3.38 0.55
CA LEU A 112 -0.54 -2.02 0.36
C LEU A 112 -2.03 -1.96 0.71
N MET A 113 -2.41 -0.93 1.47
CA MET A 113 -3.80 -0.57 1.71
C MET A 113 -4.04 0.88 1.35
N ILE A 114 -5.07 1.13 0.54
CA ILE A 114 -5.53 2.47 0.17
C ILE A 114 -6.91 2.68 0.77
N ASN A 115 -7.06 3.69 1.61
CA ASN A 115 -8.34 4.09 2.19
C ASN A 115 -8.90 5.29 1.42
N THR A 116 -10.14 5.18 0.95
CA THR A 116 -10.96 6.27 0.40
C THR A 116 -12.29 6.33 1.15
N ARG A 117 -13.04 7.43 1.00
CA ARG A 117 -14.31 7.62 1.73
C ARG A 117 -15.50 7.77 0.78
N THR A 118 -16.70 7.46 1.24
CA THR A 118 -17.93 7.76 0.50
C THR A 118 -18.21 9.26 0.44
N ILE A 119 -19.05 9.69 -0.49
CA ILE A 119 -19.57 11.06 -0.51
C ILE A 119 -20.26 11.36 0.83
N GLY A 120 -19.94 12.51 1.43
CA GLY A 120 -20.42 12.89 2.76
C GLY A 120 -19.61 12.29 3.92
N TYR A 121 -18.53 11.56 3.63
CA TYR A 121 -17.62 10.98 4.63
C TYR A 121 -18.29 10.00 5.61
N ALA A 122 -19.39 9.37 5.21
CA ALA A 122 -20.15 8.47 6.07
C ALA A 122 -19.43 7.14 6.33
N HIS A 123 -18.65 6.65 5.35
CA HIS A 123 -18.05 5.33 5.36
C HIS A 123 -16.69 5.32 4.67
N ASN A 124 -15.83 4.40 5.09
CA ASN A 124 -14.53 4.10 4.48
C ASN A 124 -14.61 2.90 3.53
N ILE A 125 -13.82 2.97 2.47
CA ILE A 125 -13.61 1.90 1.49
C ILE A 125 -12.11 1.65 1.42
N TYR A 126 -11.71 0.42 1.63
CA TYR A 126 -10.31 0.01 1.65
C TYR A 126 -10.00 -0.89 0.46
N TRP A 127 -9.00 -0.50 -0.32
CA TRP A 127 -8.42 -1.35 -1.36
C TRP A 127 -7.19 -2.02 -0.78
N GLY A 128 -7.29 -3.32 -0.53
CA GLY A 128 -6.23 -4.13 0.03
C GLY A 128 -5.49 -4.93 -1.03
N PHE A 129 -4.17 -4.88 -0.97
CA PHE A 129 -3.24 -5.69 -1.76
C PHE A 129 -2.31 -6.40 -0.79
N ALA A 130 -2.40 -7.73 -0.69
CA ALA A 130 -1.61 -8.49 0.28
C ALA A 130 -0.17 -8.75 -0.18
N LYS A 131 0.09 -8.67 -1.48
CA LYS A 131 1.39 -8.95 -2.07
C LYS A 131 1.58 -8.18 -3.37
N GLY A 132 2.79 -7.68 -3.56
CA GLY A 132 3.23 -6.95 -4.74
C GLY A 132 4.66 -6.47 -4.59
N ASN A 133 5.15 -5.75 -5.58
CA ASN A 133 6.45 -5.08 -5.52
C ASN A 133 6.32 -3.61 -5.88
N VAL A 134 7.24 -2.80 -5.35
CA VAL A 134 7.33 -1.36 -5.64
C VAL A 134 8.49 -1.13 -6.59
N ILE A 135 8.25 -0.31 -7.61
CA ILE A 135 9.19 0.01 -8.68
C ILE A 135 9.31 1.53 -8.74
N GLN A 136 10.55 2.02 -8.73
CA GLN A 136 10.85 3.40 -9.10
C GLN A 136 11.34 3.38 -10.56
N THR A 137 10.49 3.84 -11.47
CA THR A 137 10.78 3.82 -12.92
C THR A 137 11.73 4.93 -13.36
N GLY A 138 11.80 6.02 -12.59
CA GLY A 138 12.72 7.13 -12.82
C GLY A 138 12.81 8.04 -11.60
N ALA A 139 13.86 8.86 -11.56
CA ALA A 139 14.01 9.96 -10.64
C ALA A 139 14.21 11.23 -11.46
N LYS A 140 13.35 12.23 -11.26
CA LYS A 140 13.51 13.54 -11.86
C LYS A 140 14.28 14.42 -10.89
N ILE A 141 15.42 14.94 -11.33
CA ILE A 141 16.30 15.78 -10.53
C ILE A 141 16.46 17.10 -11.28
N ASP A 142 15.75 18.12 -10.83
CA ASP A 142 15.81 19.47 -11.42
C ASP A 142 16.73 20.38 -10.61
N THR A 143 17.38 21.31 -11.30
CA THR A 143 18.16 22.36 -10.64
C THR A 143 17.22 23.37 -9.97
N ASN A 144 17.47 23.70 -8.71
CA ASN A 144 16.82 24.84 -8.07
C ASN A 144 17.07 26.12 -8.88
N THR A 145 16.06 27.00 -8.95
CA THR A 145 16.21 28.29 -9.63
C THR A 145 16.32 29.40 -8.59
N GLN A 146 15.60 30.50 -8.77
CA GLN A 146 15.42 31.48 -7.70
C GLN A 146 14.50 30.95 -6.60
N ASP A 147 13.62 30.00 -6.95
CA ASP A 147 12.76 29.27 -6.03
C ASP A 147 13.18 27.79 -5.92
N GLU A 148 12.82 27.17 -4.79
CA GLU A 148 12.99 25.73 -4.54
C GLU A 148 12.13 24.92 -5.52
N VAL A 149 12.74 24.00 -6.26
CA VAL A 149 12.04 23.08 -7.17
C VAL A 149 11.85 21.74 -6.46
N ARG A 150 10.66 21.52 -5.90
CA ARG A 150 10.31 20.23 -5.29
C ARG A 150 9.88 19.23 -6.34
N GLN A 151 10.38 18.01 -6.21
CA GLN A 151 9.92 16.86 -6.98
C GLN A 151 9.30 15.88 -6.00
N ASP A 152 8.13 15.35 -6.37
CA ASP A 152 7.46 14.31 -5.62
C ASP A 152 8.16 12.96 -5.84
N ASP A 153 7.77 11.93 -5.07
CA ASP A 153 8.29 10.57 -5.16
C ASP A 153 7.33 9.67 -5.96
N PRO A 154 7.48 9.55 -7.30
CA PRO A 154 6.65 8.67 -8.11
C PRO A 154 7.11 7.22 -7.94
N LEU A 155 6.18 6.36 -7.52
CA LEU A 155 6.40 4.92 -7.38
C LEU A 155 5.27 4.14 -8.07
N THR A 156 5.59 3.00 -8.65
CA THR A 156 4.60 2.08 -9.21
C THR A 156 4.55 0.84 -8.34
N TYR A 157 3.38 0.51 -7.82
CA TYR A 157 3.12 -0.76 -7.16
C TYR A 157 2.50 -1.74 -8.16
N GLN A 158 3.08 -2.93 -8.30
CA GLN A 158 2.51 -4.01 -9.09
C GLN A 158 2.01 -5.11 -8.15
N SER A 159 0.71 -5.39 -8.20
CA SER A 159 0.10 -6.42 -7.34
C SER A 159 0.31 -7.82 -7.89
N PHE A 160 0.35 -8.79 -6.98
CA PHE A 160 0.43 -10.22 -7.27
C PHE A 160 -0.74 -10.96 -6.64
N SER A 161 -1.16 -12.04 -7.29
CA SER A 161 -2.16 -12.97 -6.77
C SER A 161 -1.72 -13.61 -5.46
N VAL A 162 -2.68 -13.86 -4.57
CA VAL A 162 -2.46 -14.61 -3.33
C VAL A 162 -3.47 -15.73 -3.18
N ASP A 163 -3.01 -16.89 -2.68
CA ASP A 163 -3.86 -18.08 -2.54
C ASP A 163 -5.00 -17.87 -1.53
N LYS A 164 -4.74 -17.10 -0.46
CA LYS A 164 -5.76 -16.74 0.55
C LYS A 164 -6.96 -15.97 0.00
N TRP A 165 -6.83 -15.38 -1.19
CA TRP A 165 -7.91 -14.67 -1.89
C TRP A 165 -8.29 -15.39 -3.19
N ASP A 166 -8.18 -16.72 -3.25
CA ASP A 166 -8.52 -17.53 -4.43
C ASP A 166 -7.82 -17.05 -5.71
N GLY A 167 -6.54 -16.69 -5.58
CA GLY A 167 -5.73 -16.18 -6.68
C GLY A 167 -6.03 -14.74 -7.09
N GLN A 168 -6.88 -14.01 -6.36
CA GLN A 168 -7.09 -12.58 -6.60
C GLN A 168 -5.91 -11.76 -6.04
N ALA A 169 -5.58 -10.66 -6.70
CA ALA A 169 -4.49 -9.75 -6.31
C ALA A 169 -4.97 -8.54 -5.50
N VAL A 170 -6.29 -8.34 -5.40
CA VAL A 170 -6.92 -7.23 -4.68
C VAL A 170 -8.18 -7.70 -3.99
N LYS A 171 -8.45 -7.15 -2.80
CA LYS A 171 -9.71 -7.31 -2.07
C LYS A 171 -10.19 -5.95 -1.58
N VAL A 172 -11.47 -5.67 -1.75
CA VAL A 172 -12.10 -4.41 -1.37
C VAL A 172 -12.93 -4.61 -0.11
N TYR A 173 -12.78 -3.73 0.86
CA TYR A 173 -13.53 -3.74 2.12
C TYR A 173 -14.32 -2.45 2.28
N TYR A 174 -15.43 -2.51 2.99
CA TYR A 174 -16.32 -1.39 3.21
C TYR A 174 -16.81 -1.41 4.65
N ASP A 175 -16.60 -0.32 5.40
CA ASP A 175 -16.92 -0.28 6.83
C ASP A 175 -18.41 -0.12 7.14
N GLY A 176 -19.23 0.18 6.14
CA GLY A 176 -20.69 0.16 6.25
C GLY A 176 -21.30 -1.24 6.15
N ASP A 177 -20.49 -2.27 5.85
CA ASP A 177 -20.94 -3.65 5.88
C ASP A 177 -21.00 -4.17 7.32
N THR A 178 -22.09 -4.86 7.68
CA THR A 178 -22.30 -5.37 9.04
C THR A 178 -21.25 -6.39 9.49
N GLY A 179 -20.60 -7.08 8.55
CA GLY A 179 -19.54 -8.04 8.82
C GLY A 179 -18.14 -7.43 8.87
N PHE A 180 -18.01 -6.11 8.72
CA PHE A 180 -16.71 -5.46 8.71
C PHE A 180 -16.06 -5.50 10.10
N ASP A 181 -14.84 -6.03 10.15
CA ASP A 181 -13.96 -5.93 11.30
C ASP A 181 -12.60 -5.38 10.83
N ASN A 182 -12.20 -4.24 11.41
CA ASN A 182 -10.98 -3.54 11.01
C ASN A 182 -9.71 -4.36 11.35
N SER A 183 -9.71 -5.08 12.46
CA SER A 183 -8.57 -5.91 12.87
C SER A 183 -8.41 -7.12 11.95
N ALA A 184 -9.52 -7.76 11.59
CA ALA A 184 -9.54 -8.86 10.62
C ALA A 184 -9.09 -8.38 9.24
N MET A 185 -9.54 -7.20 8.79
CA MET A 185 -9.09 -6.60 7.54
C MET A 185 -7.57 -6.35 7.55
N LEU A 186 -7.04 -5.72 8.60
CA LEU A 186 -5.61 -5.45 8.70
C LEU A 186 -4.78 -6.73 8.74
N ALA A 187 -5.24 -7.76 9.48
CA ALA A 187 -4.59 -9.07 9.49
C ALA A 187 -4.66 -9.78 8.13
N ASP A 188 -5.76 -9.63 7.39
CA ASP A 188 -5.94 -10.22 6.06
C ASP A 188 -5.05 -9.51 5.03
N ILE A 189 -4.95 -8.18 5.04
CA ILE A 189 -4.07 -7.45 4.11
C ILE A 189 -2.60 -7.65 4.49
N PHE A 190 -2.25 -7.40 5.75
CA PHE A 190 -0.88 -7.39 6.26
C PHE A 190 -0.54 -8.68 7.01
N GLY A 191 -0.79 -9.84 6.40
CA GLY A 191 -0.15 -11.11 6.79
C GLY A 191 -0.12 -11.42 8.29
N GLY A 192 -1.26 -11.41 8.98
CA GLY A 192 -1.33 -11.71 10.41
C GLY A 192 -0.95 -10.54 11.33
N TYR A 193 -0.94 -9.30 10.82
CA TYR A 193 -0.76 -8.10 11.63
C TYR A 193 -1.67 -8.09 12.86
N THR A 194 -1.06 -7.73 14.00
CA THR A 194 -1.76 -7.47 15.26
C THR A 194 -1.45 -6.05 15.70
N ALA A 195 -2.49 -5.31 16.09
CA ALA A 195 -2.30 -3.97 16.62
C ALA A 195 -1.49 -4.05 17.93
N PRO A 196 -0.52 -3.15 18.18
CA PRO A 196 0.16 -3.08 19.46
C PRO A 196 -0.87 -2.91 20.58
N ALA A 197 -0.75 -3.71 21.65
CA ALA A 197 -1.54 -3.46 22.86
C ALA A 197 -1.20 -2.05 23.36
N ASN A 198 -2.20 -1.18 23.47
CA ASN A 198 -2.04 0.23 23.87
C ASN A 198 -1.11 0.34 25.09
N GLY A 199 0.13 0.76 24.88
CA GLY A 199 1.04 1.14 25.95
C GLY A 199 0.50 2.41 26.61
N SER A 200 0.28 2.34 27.93
CA SER A 200 -0.24 3.40 28.78
C SER A 200 0.32 4.79 28.41
N SER A 201 -0.59 5.72 28.11
CA SER A 201 -0.29 7.14 28.01
C SER A 201 0.19 7.64 29.38
N THR A 202 1.50 7.74 29.58
CA THR A 202 2.04 8.56 30.65
C THR A 202 1.96 10.02 30.20
N THR A 203 0.88 10.68 30.60
CA THR A 203 0.76 12.14 30.56
C THR A 203 1.93 12.75 31.34
N PRO A 204 2.79 13.58 30.72
CA PRO A 204 3.75 14.37 31.48
C PRO A 204 2.98 15.44 32.27
N ALA A 205 3.23 15.51 33.58
CA ALA A 205 2.70 16.56 34.44
C ALA A 205 3.11 17.96 33.93
N PRO A 206 2.23 18.97 33.98
CA PRO A 206 2.56 20.30 33.49
C PRO A 206 3.60 20.95 34.43
N ALA A 207 4.70 21.42 33.85
CA ALA A 207 5.67 22.26 34.51
C ALA A 207 5.03 23.65 34.76
N GLY A 208 5.09 24.11 36.01
CA GLY A 208 4.57 25.40 36.44
C GLY A 208 5.37 26.58 35.86
N HIS A 209 4.66 27.68 35.66
CA HIS A 209 5.18 29.04 35.53
C HIS A 209 4.65 29.88 36.67
#